data_AF-A0A1C4XWL9-F1
#
_entry.id   AF-A0A1C4XWL9-F1
#
_cell.length_a   1.000
_cell.length_b   1.000
_cell.length_c   1.000
_cell.angle_alpha   90.00
_cell.angle_beta   90.00
_cell.angle_gamma   90.00
#
_symmetry.space_group_name_H-M   'P 1'
#
loop_
_entity.id
_entity.type
_entity.pdbx_description
1 polymer ?
#
loop_
_entity_poly.entity_id
_entity_poly.type
_entity_poly.pdbx_seq_one_letter_code
_entity_poly.pdbx_strand_id
1 'polypeptide(L)'
;MRKAFVIASALLLISFALQFVFAAVGAFTKPAGDGAYALHSVNGMAVIPVLTLLTILLAVLAKAPGRLIGLTILPLGLVVVQALMAGLANGSTDAAGASTPLGLTIAGLHAVNGIVAVHVVVGVLRGARKLADPTPADGTQVAAREGAPA
;
A
#
# COMPACT_ATOMS: atom_id res chain seq x y z
N MET A 1 -13.55 -15.92 0.73
CA MET A 1 -12.28 -15.17 0.64
C MET A 1 -12.44 -13.68 0.33
N ARG A 2 -13.47 -13.23 -0.41
CA ARG A 2 -13.69 -11.80 -0.73
C ARG A 2 -13.75 -10.87 0.50
N LYS A 3 -14.50 -11.23 1.55
CA LYS A 3 -14.52 -10.46 2.82
C LYS A 3 -13.14 -10.37 3.47
N ALA A 4 -12.41 -11.48 3.55
CA ALA A 4 -11.04 -11.50 4.09
C ALA A 4 -10.09 -10.60 3.28
N PHE A 5 -10.21 -10.61 1.95
CA PHE A 5 -9.44 -9.72 1.08
C PHE A 5 -9.74 -8.24 1.35
N VAL A 6 -11.00 -7.86 1.56
CA VAL A 6 -11.38 -6.49 1.97
C VAL A 6 -10.74 -6.12 3.30
N ILE A 7 -10.83 -7.01 4.30
CA ILE A 7 -10.27 -6.77 5.64
C ILE A 7 -8.75 -6.60 5.56
N ALA A 8 -8.05 -7.50 4.89
CA ALA A 8 -6.59 -7.41 4.73
C ALA A 8 -6.17 -6.12 3.99
N SER A 9 -6.90 -5.75 2.93
CA SER A 9 -6.65 -4.48 2.21
C SER A 9 -6.87 -3.25 3.09
N ALA A 10 -7.87 -3.29 3.98
CA ALA A 10 -8.13 -2.20 4.93
C ALA A 10 -7.05 -2.13 6.01
N LEU A 11 -6.62 -3.26 6.55
CA LEU A 11 -5.51 -3.32 7.51
C LEU A 11 -4.20 -2.85 6.87
N LEU A 12 -3.96 -3.17 5.59
CA LEU A 12 -2.79 -2.70 4.86
C LEU A 12 -2.84 -1.17 4.71
N LEU A 13 -4.00 -0.59 4.39
CA LEU A 13 -4.17 0.86 4.34
C LEU A 13 -3.89 1.52 5.70
N ILE A 14 -4.44 0.94 6.78
CA ILE A 14 -4.20 1.44 8.15
C ILE A 14 -2.71 1.37 8.50
N SER A 15 -2.04 0.27 8.17
CA SER A 15 -0.59 0.11 8.43
C SER A 15 0.24 1.15 7.66
N PHE A 16 -0.09 1.44 6.40
CA PHE A 16 0.56 2.55 5.67
C PHE A 16 0.25 3.92 6.27
N ALA A 17 -0.96 4.17 6.77
CA ALA A 17 -1.28 5.42 7.45
C ALA A 17 -0.48 5.58 8.76
N LEU A 18 -0.40 4.51 9.56
CA LEU A 18 0.40 4.47 10.78
C LEU A 18 1.90 4.63 10.50
N GLN A 19 2.38 4.22 9.33
CA GLN A 19 3.79 4.41 8.94
C GLN A 19 4.22 5.88 9.01
N PHE A 20 3.35 6.82 8.63
CA PHE A 20 3.63 8.26 8.73
C PHE A 20 3.63 8.74 10.18
N VAL A 21 2.72 8.22 11.01
CA VAL A 21 2.69 8.52 12.45
C VAL A 21 3.98 8.03 13.10
N PHE A 22 4.42 6.81 12.80
CA PHE A 22 5.67 6.26 13.33
C PHE A 22 6.90 7.02 12.83
N ALA A 23 6.89 7.50 11.57
CA ALA A 23 7.94 8.38 11.06
C ALA A 23 8.01 9.69 11.85
N ALA A 24 6.85 10.30 12.11
CA ALA A 24 6.76 11.53 12.90
C ALA A 24 7.22 11.30 14.34
N VAL A 25 6.81 10.21 15.00
CA VAL A 25 7.30 9.84 16.33
C VAL A 25 8.83 9.79 16.35
N GLY A 26 9.45 9.12 15.38
CA GLY A 26 10.92 9.09 15.29
C GLY A 26 11.54 10.46 15.07
N ALA A 27 10.97 11.27 14.17
CA ALA A 27 11.48 12.61 13.86
C ALA A 27 11.35 13.60 15.03
N PHE A 28 10.34 13.46 15.89
CA PHE A 28 10.07 14.40 16.97
C PHE A 28 10.58 13.96 18.35
N THR A 29 11.01 12.70 18.51
CA THR A 29 11.56 12.17 19.78
C THR A 29 12.87 12.89 20.15
N LYS A 30 12.98 13.36 21.41
CA LYS A 30 14.18 13.99 21.97
C LYS A 30 14.53 13.45 23.37
N PRO A 31 15.80 13.16 23.68
CA PRO A 31 16.92 13.10 22.72
C PRO A 31 16.69 11.99 21.69
N ALA A 32 17.12 12.22 20.45
CA ALA A 32 17.06 11.19 19.42
C ALA A 32 18.12 10.12 19.74
N GLY A 33 17.68 8.88 19.93
CA GLY A 33 18.56 7.72 20.08
C GLY A 33 18.28 6.67 19.01
N ASP A 34 19.08 5.61 18.98
CA ASP A 34 19.05 4.56 17.95
C ASP A 34 17.66 3.91 17.77
N GLY A 35 16.84 3.92 18.82
CA GLY A 35 15.48 3.38 18.80
C GLY A 35 14.38 4.34 18.32
N ALA A 36 14.69 5.61 18.01
CA ALA A 36 13.65 6.62 17.71
C ALA A 36 12.74 6.20 16.55
N TYR A 37 13.30 5.54 15.53
CA TYR A 37 12.55 5.05 14.36
C TYR A 37 12.17 3.57 14.43
N ALA A 38 12.30 2.91 15.59
CA ALA A 38 12.08 1.46 15.69
C ALA A 38 10.68 1.03 15.21
N LEU A 39 9.63 1.75 15.62
CA LEU A 39 8.25 1.45 15.17
C LEU A 39 8.08 1.63 13.65
N HIS A 40 8.67 2.69 13.10
CA HIS A 40 8.63 2.96 11.66
C HIS A 40 9.36 1.86 10.88
N SER A 41 10.52 1.44 11.36
CA SER A 41 11.33 0.39 10.74
C SER A 41 10.63 -0.96 10.80
N VAL A 42 10.14 -1.39 11.98
CA VAL A 42 9.43 -2.68 12.13
C VAL A 42 8.17 -2.73 11.26
N ASN A 43 7.37 -1.67 11.24
CA ASN A 43 6.16 -1.65 10.42
C ASN A 43 6.50 -1.65 8.92
N GLY A 44 7.50 -0.87 8.49
CA GLY A 44 7.91 -0.76 7.09
C GLY A 44 8.63 -2.01 6.55
N MET A 45 9.43 -2.68 7.39
CA MET A 45 10.29 -3.80 6.96
C MET A 45 9.68 -5.18 7.21
N ALA A 46 8.72 -5.30 8.13
CA ALA A 46 8.09 -6.58 8.45
C ALA A 46 6.57 -6.56 8.25
N VAL A 47 5.86 -5.66 8.94
CA VAL A 47 4.38 -5.69 8.97
C VAL A 47 3.78 -5.44 7.60
N ILE A 48 4.17 -4.36 6.92
CA ILE A 48 3.66 -4.00 5.59
C ILE A 48 3.99 -5.08 4.55
N PRO A 49 5.24 -5.59 4.43
CA PRO A 49 5.55 -6.69 3.51
C PRO A 49 4.70 -7.94 3.76
N VAL A 50 4.57 -8.38 5.01
CA VAL A 50 3.78 -9.58 5.37
C VAL A 50 2.30 -9.36 5.06
N LEU A 51 1.73 -8.20 5.40
CA LEU A 51 0.34 -7.89 5.06
C LEU A 51 0.14 -7.79 3.54
N THR A 52 1.13 -7.30 2.80
CA THR A 52 1.05 -7.21 1.34
C THR A 52 1.02 -8.60 0.73
N LEU A 53 1.90 -9.51 1.15
CA LEU A 53 1.89 -10.91 0.72
C LEU A 53 0.57 -11.61 1.06
N LEU A 54 0.05 -11.39 2.27
CA LEU A 54 -1.27 -11.89 2.66
C LEU A 54 -2.38 -11.32 1.76
N THR A 55 -2.31 -10.03 1.44
CA THR A 55 -3.29 -9.35 0.57
C THR A 55 -3.24 -9.90 -0.86
N ILE A 56 -2.05 -10.19 -1.40
CA ILE A 56 -1.86 -10.86 -2.70
C ILE A 56 -2.50 -12.26 -2.68
N LEU A 57 -2.16 -13.08 -1.68
CA LEU A 57 -2.72 -14.41 -1.52
C LEU A 57 -4.26 -14.37 -1.45
N LEU A 58 -4.81 -13.47 -0.64
CA LEU A 58 -6.25 -13.34 -0.49
C LEU A 58 -6.94 -12.83 -1.76
N ALA A 59 -6.28 -11.99 -2.57
CA ALA A 59 -6.80 -11.58 -3.88
C ALA A 59 -6.93 -12.79 -4.83
N VAL A 60 -5.90 -13.64 -4.89
CA VAL A 60 -5.92 -14.89 -5.67
C VAL A 60 -7.03 -15.82 -5.18
N LEU A 61 -7.09 -16.08 -3.87
CA LEU A 61 -8.10 -16.96 -3.27
C LEU A 61 -9.52 -16.40 -3.37
N ALA A 62 -9.68 -15.08 -3.50
CA ALA A 62 -10.95 -14.41 -3.77
C ALA A 62 -11.39 -14.48 -5.24
N LYS A 63 -10.55 -15.06 -6.12
CA LYS A 63 -10.74 -15.09 -7.58
C LYS A 63 -10.88 -13.68 -8.16
N ALA A 64 -10.05 -12.75 -7.67
CA ALA A 64 -10.00 -11.39 -8.20
C ALA A 64 -9.55 -11.38 -9.67
N PRO A 65 -9.97 -10.39 -10.47
CA PRO A 65 -9.48 -10.25 -11.84
C PRO A 65 -7.97 -10.00 -11.84
N GLY A 66 -7.27 -10.50 -12.86
CA GLY A 66 -5.80 -10.44 -12.95
C GLY A 66 -5.23 -9.03 -12.78
N ARG A 67 -5.92 -7.99 -13.29
CA ARG A 67 -5.53 -6.58 -13.08
C ARG A 67 -5.54 -6.18 -11.60
N LEU A 68 -6.50 -6.65 -10.80
CA LEU A 68 -6.56 -6.37 -9.37
C LEU A 68 -5.49 -7.14 -8.60
N ILE A 69 -5.19 -8.39 -9.01
CA ILE A 69 -4.06 -9.15 -8.45
C ILE A 69 -2.74 -8.45 -8.76
N GLY A 70 -2.53 -7.97 -9.99
CA GLY A 70 -1.35 -7.19 -10.34
C GLY A 70 -1.21 -5.91 -9.49
N LEU A 71 -2.32 -5.24 -9.21
CA LEU A 71 -2.33 -4.04 -8.35
C LEU A 71 -1.91 -4.35 -6.90
N THR A 72 -2.20 -5.54 -6.36
CA THR A 72 -1.80 -5.92 -5.00
C THR A 72 -0.30 -6.20 -4.86
N ILE A 73 0.42 -6.39 -5.96
CA ILE A 73 1.87 -6.61 -5.98
C ILE A 73 2.63 -5.29 -5.80
N LEU A 74 2.10 -4.19 -6.35
CA LEU A 74 2.78 -2.89 -6.37
C LEU A 74 3.26 -2.39 -4.98
N PRO A 75 2.48 -2.50 -3.88
CA PRO A 75 2.96 -2.05 -2.57
C PRO A 75 4.28 -2.72 -2.14
N LEU A 76 4.50 -3.99 -2.49
CA LEU A 76 5.74 -4.70 -2.16
C LEU A 76 6.93 -4.09 -2.91
N GLY A 77 6.77 -3.84 -4.21
CA GLY A 77 7.79 -3.16 -5.01
C GLY A 77 8.10 -1.76 -4.49
N LEU A 78 7.07 -0.98 -4.12
CA LEU A 78 7.25 0.35 -3.56
C LEU A 78 7.98 0.34 -2.21
N VAL A 79 7.78 -0.68 -1.37
CA VAL A 79 8.52 -0.85 -0.11
C VAL A 79 9.99 -1.20 -0.36
N VAL A 80 10.30 -2.01 -1.38
CA VAL A 80 11.70 -2.24 -1.78
C VAL A 80 12.37 -0.93 -2.20
N VAL A 81 11.69 -0.13 -3.03
CA VAL A 81 12.19 1.21 -3.41
C VAL A 81 12.34 2.11 -2.18
N GLN A 82 11.43 2.05 -1.19
CA GLN A 82 11.59 2.80 0.06
C GLN A 82 12.89 2.46 0.79
N ALA A 83 13.19 1.18 0.95
CA ALA A 83 14.39 0.72 1.65
C ALA A 83 15.66 1.18 0.94
N LEU A 84 15.69 1.12 -0.40
CA LEU A 84 16.79 1.63 -1.20
C LEU A 84 16.98 3.15 -1.04
N MET A 85 15.90 3.92 -1.11
CA MET A 85 15.96 5.38 -0.90
C MET A 85 16.43 5.73 0.52
N ALA A 86 15.95 5.02 1.54
CA ALA A 86 16.39 5.23 2.92
C ALA A 86 17.89 4.93 3.08
N GLY A 87 18.37 3.83 2.51
CA GLY A 87 19.79 3.48 2.53
C GLY A 87 20.67 4.52 1.81
N LEU A 88 20.24 4.99 0.63
CA LEU A 88 20.94 6.03 -0.12
C LEU A 88 20.94 7.37 0.61
N ALA A 89 19.82 7.77 1.22
CA ALA A 89 19.73 9.00 2.00
C ALA A 89 20.68 8.95 3.21
N ASN A 90 20.66 7.86 3.96
CA ASN A 90 21.53 7.67 5.13
C ASN A 90 23.02 7.56 4.77
N GLY A 91 23.34 7.00 3.59
CA GLY A 91 24.71 6.94 3.08
C GLY A 91 25.22 8.27 2.51
N SER A 92 24.34 9.21 2.22
CA SER A 92 24.68 10.50 1.60
C SER A 92 25.02 11.56 2.66
N THR A 93 26.12 11.35 3.38
CA THR A 93 26.61 12.23 4.45
C THR A 93 27.90 12.95 4.07
N ASP A 94 28.17 14.08 4.74
CA ASP A 94 29.46 14.78 4.65
C ASP A 94 30.51 14.11 5.56
N ALA A 95 31.73 14.68 5.57
CA ALA A 95 32.83 14.14 6.39
C ALA A 95 32.58 14.19 7.90
N ALA A 96 31.63 15.02 8.36
CA ALA A 96 31.22 15.10 9.76
C ALA A 96 30.02 14.18 10.08
N GLY A 97 29.50 13.44 9.08
CA GLY A 97 28.35 12.56 9.22
C GLY A 97 27.00 13.27 9.12
N ALA A 98 26.97 14.56 8.74
CA ALA A 98 25.72 15.29 8.56
C ALA A 98 25.09 15.01 7.19
N SER A 99 23.76 15.05 7.11
CA SER A 99 23.04 14.84 5.85
C SER A 99 23.40 15.90 4.81
N THR A 100 23.78 15.44 3.61
CA THR A 100 24.01 16.34 2.46
C THR A 100 22.68 16.80 1.84
N PRO A 101 22.68 17.87 1.01
CA PRO A 101 21.48 18.26 0.24
C PRO A 101 20.92 17.11 -0.60
N LEU A 102 21.78 16.31 -1.22
CA LEU A 102 21.37 15.12 -1.96
C LEU A 102 20.66 14.11 -1.06
N GLY A 103 21.25 13.79 0.10
CA GLY A 103 20.66 12.89 1.09
C GLY A 103 19.28 13.37 1.55
N LEU A 104 19.14 14.67 1.82
CA LEU A 104 17.86 15.29 2.19
C LEU A 104 16.83 15.23 1.06
N THR A 105 17.24 15.46 -0.19
CA THR A 105 16.34 15.30 -1.36
C THR A 105 15.85 13.86 -1.48
N ILE A 106 16.73 12.87 -1.33
CA ILE A 106 16.35 11.45 -1.38
C ILE A 106 15.41 11.09 -0.22
N ALA A 107 15.67 11.60 0.99
CA ALA A 107 14.78 11.43 2.13
C ALA A 107 13.39 12.06 1.88
N GLY A 108 13.33 13.20 1.19
CA GLY A 108 12.06 13.78 0.74
C GLY A 108 11.32 12.89 -0.26
N LEU A 109 12.03 12.33 -1.24
CA LEU A 109 11.46 11.39 -2.21
C LEU A 109 10.96 10.09 -1.56
N HIS A 110 11.63 9.63 -0.49
CA HIS A 110 11.15 8.53 0.35
C HIS A 110 9.73 8.83 0.90
N ALA A 111 9.51 10.03 1.45
CA ALA A 111 8.18 10.42 1.92
C ALA A 111 7.14 10.44 0.78
N VAL A 112 7.50 10.99 -0.39
CA VAL A 112 6.62 11.04 -1.57
C VAL A 112 6.23 9.63 -2.06
N ASN A 113 7.16 8.69 -2.14
CA ASN A 113 6.87 7.31 -2.49
C ASN A 113 5.89 6.65 -1.50
N GLY A 114 5.95 7.04 -0.22
CA GLY A 114 5.01 6.57 0.80
C GLY A 114 3.59 7.02 0.48
N ILE A 115 3.42 8.25 0.02
CA ILE A 115 2.14 8.79 -0.41
C ILE A 115 1.63 8.03 -1.63
N VAL A 116 2.49 7.75 -2.61
CA VAL A 116 2.15 6.92 -3.78
C VAL A 116 1.68 5.52 -3.35
N ALA A 117 2.36 4.89 -2.40
CA ALA A 117 1.96 3.58 -1.88
C ALA A 117 0.57 3.61 -1.23
N VAL A 118 0.24 4.66 -0.46
CA VAL A 118 -1.13 4.86 0.07
C VAL A 118 -2.15 4.90 -1.06
N HIS A 119 -1.90 5.66 -2.12
CA HIS A 119 -2.83 5.75 -3.26
C HIS A 119 -3.07 4.39 -3.93
N VAL A 120 -2.01 3.60 -4.11
CA VAL A 120 -2.10 2.24 -4.64
C VAL A 120 -2.98 1.36 -3.74
N VAL A 121 -2.73 1.37 -2.43
CA VAL A 121 -3.47 0.54 -1.46
C VAL A 121 -4.94 0.97 -1.35
N VAL A 122 -5.25 2.28 -1.47
CA VAL A 122 -6.63 2.77 -1.61
C VAL A 122 -7.29 2.16 -2.85
N GLY A 123 -6.58 2.11 -3.99
CA GLY A 123 -7.04 1.44 -5.21
C GLY A 123 -7.34 -0.04 -5.00
N VAL A 124 -6.45 -0.76 -4.30
CA VAL A 124 -6.65 -2.17 -3.93
C VAL A 124 -7.91 -2.34 -3.07
N LEU A 125 -8.07 -1.55 -2.00
CA LEU A 125 -9.22 -1.62 -1.11
C LEU A 125 -10.54 -1.33 -1.85
N ARG A 126 -10.57 -0.32 -2.72
CA ARG A 126 -11.73 -0.02 -3.57
C ARG A 126 -12.07 -1.19 -4.48
N GLY A 127 -11.06 -1.79 -5.13
CA GLY A 127 -11.24 -2.97 -5.96
C GLY A 127 -11.76 -4.19 -5.18
N ALA A 128 -11.21 -4.43 -3.98
CA ALA A 128 -11.64 -5.50 -3.10
C ALA A 128 -13.11 -5.33 -2.67
N ARG A 129 -13.52 -4.11 -2.30
CA ARG A 129 -14.91 -3.79 -1.94
C ARG A 129 -15.85 -4.01 -3.11
N LYS A 130 -15.51 -3.54 -4.31
CA LYS A 130 -16.29 -3.76 -5.53
C LYS A 130 -16.45 -5.26 -5.84
N LEU A 131 -15.40 -6.05 -5.66
CA LEU A 131 -15.46 -7.50 -5.86
C LEU A 131 -16.36 -8.21 -4.82
N ALA A 132 -16.40 -7.69 -3.59
CA ALA A 132 -17.19 -8.23 -2.49
C ALA A 132 -18.67 -7.78 -2.51
N ASP A 133 -19.02 -6.79 -3.34
CA ASP A 133 -20.37 -6.28 -3.44
C ASP A 133 -21.30 -7.34 -4.06
N PRO A 134 -22.44 -7.68 -3.43
CA PRO A 134 -23.33 -8.74 -3.91
C PRO A 134 -24.25 -8.33 -5.06
N THR A 135 -24.21 -7.07 -5.52
CA THR A 135 -25.13 -6.54 -6.53
C THR A 135 -25.28 -7.55 -7.67
N PRO A 136 -26.48 -8.12 -7.89
CA PRO A 136 -26.75 -9.02 -9.00
C PRO A 136 -26.32 -8.34 -10.31
N ALA A 137 -25.87 -9.13 -11.27
CA ALA A 137 -25.82 -8.68 -12.65
C ALA A 137 -27.27 -8.43 -13.12
N ASP A 138 -27.86 -7.30 -12.73
CA ASP A 138 -29.24 -6.97 -13.05
C ASP A 138 -29.32 -6.52 -14.51
N GLY A 139 -30.15 -7.26 -15.26
CA GLY A 139 -30.98 -6.66 -16.28
C GLY A 139 -30.52 -6.79 -17.73
N THR A 140 -30.15 -7.99 -18.20
CA THR A 140 -30.58 -8.32 -19.57
C THR A 140 -32.09 -8.46 -19.52
N GLN A 141 -32.81 -7.33 -19.62
CA GLN A 141 -34.18 -7.35 -20.11
C GLN A 141 -34.13 -8.05 -21.46
N VAL A 142 -34.54 -9.31 -21.49
CA VAL A 142 -35.00 -9.95 -22.71
C VAL A 142 -36.17 -9.09 -23.16
N ALA A 143 -35.92 -8.18 -24.10
CA ALA A 143 -36.97 -7.51 -24.83
C ALA A 143 -37.80 -8.62 -25.47
N ALA A 144 -38.95 -8.89 -24.87
CA ALA A 144 -39.97 -9.74 -25.46
C ALA A 144 -40.25 -9.18 -26.86
N ARG A 145 -40.03 -10.02 -27.87
CA ARG A 145 -40.48 -9.75 -29.23
C ARG A 145 -41.99 -9.78 -29.22
N GLU A 146 -42.61 -8.64 -28.92
CA GLU A 146 -44.03 -8.43 -29.16
C GLU A 146 -44.23 -7.97 -30.61
N GLY A 147 -45.01 -8.76 -31.36
CA GLY A 147 -45.86 -8.24 -32.43
C GLY A 147 -45.31 -8.32 -33.84
N ALA A 148 -45.28 -9.52 -34.43
CA ALA A 148 -45.74 -9.66 -35.81
C ALA A 148 -47.26 -9.86 -35.77
N PRO A 149 -48.02 -9.19 -36.65
CA PRO A 149 -48.89 -9.97 -37.53
C PRO A 149 -49.04 -9.45 -38.96
N ALA A 150 -49.15 -10.46 -39.85
CA ALA A 150 -49.83 -10.62 -41.15
C ALA A 150 -49.76 -9.50 -42.21
#